data_AF-A0A5E4HTI7-F1
#
_entry.id   AF-A0A5E4HTI7-F1
#
_cell.length_a   1.000
_cell.length_b   1.000
_cell.length_c   1.000
_cell.angle_alpha   90.00
_cell.angle_beta   90.00
_cell.angle_gamma   90.00
#
_symmetry.space_group_name_H-M   'P 1'
#
loop_
_entity.id
_entity.type
_entity.pdbx_description
1 polymer ?
#
loop_
_entity_poly.entity_id
_entity_poly.type
_entity_poly.pdbx_seq_one_letter_code
_entity_poly.pdbx_strand_id
1 'polypeptide(L)' 'MISKETITDIARKIAERFNPEKIILFGSYAWGKPDRDSDLDLFVIMESTERPIKRAASLRGY' A
#
# COMPACT_ATOMS: atom_id res chain seq x y z
N MET A 1 16.39 -2.14 -0.80
CA MET A 1 15.51 -1.26 -1.58
C MET A 1 14.53 -2.12 -2.34
N ILE A 2 13.26 -1.74 -2.32
CA ILE A 2 12.16 -2.44 -2.98
C ILE A 2 12.09 -1.98 -4.44
N SER A 3 11.90 -2.91 -5.38
CA SER A 3 11.83 -2.58 -6.80
C SER A 3 10.47 -2.00 -7.19
N LYS A 4 10.40 -1.25 -8.30
CA LYS A 4 9.13 -0.71 -8.80
C LYS A 4 8.15 -1.82 -9.18
N GLU A 5 8.65 -2.92 -9.71
CA GLU A 5 7.88 -4.12 -10.07
C GLU A 5 7.26 -4.73 -8.79
N THR A 6 8.03 -4.81 -7.72
CA THR A 6 7.55 -5.30 -6.41
C THR A 6 6.46 -4.39 -5.84
N ILE A 7 6.64 -3.06 -5.90
CA ILE A 7 5.62 -2.10 -5.45
C ILE A 7 4.33 -2.25 -6.27
N THR A 8 4.47 -2.43 -7.59
CA THR A 8 3.33 -2.63 -8.50
C THR A 8 2.59 -3.92 -8.17
N ASP A 9 3.31 -5.01 -7.89
CA ASP A 9 2.71 -6.29 -7.51
C ASP A 9 1.99 -6.22 -6.15
N ILE A 10 2.53 -5.49 -5.18
CA ILE A 10 1.85 -5.25 -3.89
C ILE A 10 0.55 -4.47 -4.13
N ALA A 11 0.62 -3.37 -4.87
CA ALA A 11 -0.56 -2.57 -5.20
C ALA A 11 -1.63 -3.39 -5.95
N ARG A 12 -1.20 -4.25 -6.88
CA ARG A 12 -2.09 -5.15 -7.62
C ARG A 12 -2.78 -6.15 -6.70
N LYS A 13 -2.06 -6.81 -5.78
CA LYS A 13 -2.65 -7.75 -4.81
C LYS A 13 -3.67 -7.07 -3.89
N ILE A 14 -3.38 -5.84 -3.44
CA ILE A 14 -4.33 -5.04 -2.66
C ILE A 14 -5.57 -4.74 -3.51
N ALA A 15 -5.40 -4.34 -4.77
CA ALA A 15 -6.50 -4.01 -5.66
C ALA A 15 -7.41 -5.23 -5.93
N GLU A 16 -6.81 -6.39 -6.22
CA GLU A 16 -7.53 -7.65 -6.47
C GLU A 16 -8.37 -8.10 -5.27
N ARG A 17 -7.88 -7.89 -4.04
CA ARG A 17 -8.59 -8.34 -2.82
C ARG A 17 -9.62 -7.35 -2.30
N PHE A 18 -9.34 -6.05 -2.37
CA PHE A 18 -10.11 -5.04 -1.65
C PHE A 18 -10.90 -4.09 -2.56
N ASN A 19 -10.65 -4.11 -3.87
CA ASN A 19 -11.28 -3.22 -4.85
C ASN A 19 -11.34 -1.75 -4.40
N PRO A 20 -10.19 -1.14 -4.04
CA PRO A 20 -10.16 0.23 -3.56
C PRO A 20 -10.43 1.22 -4.69
N GLU A 21 -10.89 2.42 -4.33
CA GLU A 21 -11.03 3.53 -5.28
C GLU A 21 -9.65 4.01 -5.76
N LYS A 22 -8.68 4.10 -4.84
CA LYS A 22 -7.32 4.55 -5.13
C LYS A 22 -6.28 3.89 -4.22
N ILE A 23 -5.10 3.64 -4.77
CA ILE A 23 -3.89 3.30 -4.03
C ILE A 23 -2.84 4.35 -4.41
N ILE A 24 -2.30 5.05 -3.43
CA ILE A 24 -1.35 6.16 -3.63
C ILE A 24 -0.04 5.80 -2.96
N LEU A 25 1.04 5.78 -3.74
CA LEU A 25 2.41 5.69 -3.22
C LEU A 25 2.82 7.05 -2.67
N PHE A 26 3.31 7.09 -1.42
CA PHE A 26 3.86 8.29 -0.82
C PHE A 26 5.23 7.98 -0.17
N GLY A 27 5.82 8.96 0.51
CA GLY A 27 7.11 8.79 1.19
C GLY A 27 8.32 8.73 0.25
N SER A 28 9.42 8.14 0.72
CA SER A 28 10.73 8.20 0.07
C SER A 28 10.76 7.51 -1.30
N TYR A 29 10.00 6.42 -1.46
CA TYR A 29 9.82 5.74 -2.75
C TYR A 29 9.06 6.58 -3.77
N ALA A 30 8.09 7.41 -3.36
CA ALA A 30 7.43 8.35 -4.27
C ALA A 30 8.38 9.49 -4.68
N TRP A 31 9.24 9.94 -3.78
CA TRP A 31 10.21 11.02 -4.02
C TRP A 31 11.46 10.56 -4.82
N GLY A 32 11.59 9.26 -5.08
CA GLY A 32 12.72 8.68 -5.81
C GLY A 32 14.03 8.66 -5.03
N LYS A 33 13.99 8.84 -3.70
CA LYS A 33 15.16 8.84 -2.81
C LYS A 33 15.01 7.89 -1.61
N PRO A 34 14.64 6.60 -1.82
CA PRO A 34 14.66 5.63 -0.73
C PRO A 34 16.10 5.29 -0.34
N ASP A 35 16.32 4.99 0.94
CA ASP A 35 17.55 4.44 1.48
C ASP A 35 17.34 2.99 1.95
N ARG A 36 18.29 2.47 2.73
CA ARG A 36 18.23 1.07 3.21
C ARG A 36 17.19 0.84 4.30
N ASP A 37 16.84 1.90 5.04
CA ASP A 37 15.93 1.86 6.19
C ASP A 37 14.54 2.40 5.82
N SER A 38 14.32 2.77 4.56
CA SER A 38 13.07 3.30 4.05
C SER A 38 11.95 2.25 4.01
N ASP A 39 10.83 2.58 4.63
CA ASP A 39 9.56 1.87 4.53
C ASP A 39 8.87 2.11 3.18
N LEU A 40 7.94 1.22 2.83
CA LEU A 40 7.02 1.40 1.71
C LEU A 40 5.69 1.96 2.21
N ASP A 41 5.40 3.20 1.85
CA ASP A 41 4.21 3.92 2.27
C ASP A 41 3.12 3.91 1.20
N LEU A 42 1.97 3.27 1.50
CA LEU A 42 0.80 3.22 0.63
C LEU A 42 -0.43 3.78 1.34
N PHE A 43 -1.15 4.68 0.67
CA PHE A 43 -2.43 5.18 1.13
C PHE A 43 -3.56 4.61 0.28
N VAL A 44 -4.44 3.84 0.92
CA VAL A 44 -5.54 3.12 0.26
C VAL A 44 -6.85 3.81 0.60
N ILE A 45 -7.54 4.31 -0.42
CA ILE A 45 -8.86 4.94 -0.31
C ILE A 45 -9.89 3.93 -0.78
N MET A 46 -10.81 3.58 0.11
CA MET A 46 -11.91 2.66 -0.20
C MET A 46 -13.06 2.84 0.79
N GLU A 47 -14.27 2.64 0.29
CA GLU A 47 -15.45 2.44 1.12
C GLU A 47 -15.33 1.16 1.95
N SER A 48 -15.73 1.23 3.23
CA SER A 48 -15.74 0.07 4.11
C SER A 48 -16.67 0.30 5.29
N THR A 49 -17.43 -0.73 5.65
CA THR A 49 -18.28 -0.74 6.86
C THR A 49 -17.51 -1.23 8.10
N GLU A 50 -16.27 -1.66 7.95
CA GLU A 50 -15.45 -2.13 9.07
C GLU A 50 -14.91 -0.98 9.92
N ARG A 51 -14.71 -1.27 11.21
CA ARG A 51 -14.01 -0.33 12.10
C ARG A 51 -12.57 -0.11 11.58
N PRO A 52 -12.02 1.11 11.69
CA PRO A 52 -10.70 1.45 11.13
C PRO A 52 -9.58 0.47 11.50
N ILE A 53 -9.58 -0.02 12.75
CA ILE A 53 -8.55 -0.96 13.23
C ILE A 53 -8.66 -2.36 12.61
N LYS A 54 -9.88 -2.84 12.33
CA LYS A 54 -10.10 -4.13 11.65
C LYS A 54 -9.71 -4.04 10.18
N ARG A 55 -10.10 -2.95 9.53
CA ARG A 55 -9.71 -2.64 8.16
C ARG A 55 -8.20 -2.53 7.97
N ALA A 56 -7.50 -1.87 8.90
CA ALA A 56 -6.04 -1.80 8.86
C ALA A 56 -5.39 -3.17 9.11
N ALA A 57 -5.96 -3.98 10.02
CA ALA A 57 -5.47 -5.32 10.29
C ALA A 57 -5.67 -6.28 9.10
N SER A 58 -6.75 -6.15 8.32
CA SER A 58 -6.98 -7.01 7.15
C SER A 58 -5.94 -6.80 6.03
N LEU A 59 -5.28 -5.64 6.00
CA LEU A 59 -4.18 -5.35 5.09
C LEU A 59 -2.84 -5.97 5.56
N ARG A 60 -2.73 -6.39 6.82
CA ARG A 60 -1.51 -7.03 7.34
C ARG A 60 -1.46 -8.48 6.85
N GLY A 61 -0.45 -8.81 6.04
CA GLY A 61 -0.25 -10.17 5.49
C GLY A 61 0.00 -10.21 3.97
N TYR A 62 0.17 -9.04 3.34
CA TYR A 62 0.51 -8.88 1.93
C TYR A 62 1.86 -8.20 1.75
#